data_AF-G0PLE9-F1
#
_entry.id   AF-G0PLE9-F1
#
_cell.length_a   1.000
_cell.length_b   1.000
_cell.length_c   1.000
_cell.angle_alpha   90.00
_cell.angle_beta   90.00
_cell.angle_gamma   90.00
#
_symmetry.space_group_name_H-M   'P 1'
#
loop_
_entity.id
_entity.type
_entity.pdbx_description
1 polymer ?
#
loop_
_entity_poly.entity_id
_entity_poly.type
_entity_poly.pdbx_seq_one_letter_code
_entity_poly.pdbx_strand_id
1 'polypeptide(L)'
;MVARLALQAKESVVGACAAYLPQEHWHLIRQHDDGGFSLDPIDPILEMYGDHRDLFKEILKFRRFPGSHKLFDGGLTELLTTEETVFCNAAKQTFIYKQDYFQLVFELVMTANPDTETDVMPMISYYIQGKEKELNGICELYPYKDEKIVELQGRFNKGLTTRALKTIRLAKNEKTVDGLLTKFKEILPKNDDDPEYAAIRKLIESHVELKPVKKFHTYYEDWINRVAISIQILEGFIAENPEIFQLKTEGPAIVRVLTDRDVLVMTHELLSEMRKAGMDCEAIEKEIVESPALSTWDFDTVQAKLGDLMENIEFVFSPVKRTRHRAIYIPTIDGGYCIPAGDAFKESFHYMMSVKCVFQQLGEWPGPDAKDVLDFCEDIVEVLMEDFHGTRFINVKQIAELHEALEFNFREFIQDILDTRKMAVYKISNRGFSGEDVVMEMERFGYLRTCPGIERYAEPTVEQLKRDYETDTLRTWHMYMALERCMAIGVLGRYPSVEHFFHLNKMCTSLRILCRQCQAAKNAAEEESKENAPPSPPAEINAEAENAAEEEAKENALPSPPAEITGKESTED
;
A
#
# COMPACT_ATOMS: atom_id res chain seq x y z
N MET A 1 22.50 -2.52 0.01
CA MET A 1 22.40 -1.21 -0.64
C MET A 1 21.16 -0.45 -0.14
N VAL A 2 19.95 -1.00 -0.34
CA VAL A 2 18.67 -0.42 0.17
C VAL A 2 18.69 -0.02 1.65
N ALA A 3 19.20 -0.88 2.55
CA ALA A 3 19.29 -0.56 3.98
C ALA A 3 20.26 0.61 4.30
N ARG A 4 21.27 0.83 3.46
CA ARG A 4 22.26 1.92 3.61
C ARG A 4 21.72 3.25 3.07
N LEU A 5 20.92 3.19 2.00
CA LEU A 5 20.23 4.34 1.43
C LEU A 5 19.06 4.79 2.31
N ALA A 6 18.32 3.86 2.93
CA ALA A 6 17.26 4.18 3.89
C ALA A 6 17.77 4.90 5.16
N LEU A 7 19.05 4.75 5.52
CA LEU A 7 19.72 5.50 6.58
C LEU A 7 20.07 6.96 6.18
N GLN A 8 20.04 7.27 4.88
CA GLN A 8 20.30 8.61 4.33
C GLN A 8 19.02 9.35 3.95
N ALA A 9 17.92 8.62 3.72
CA ALA A 9 16.57 9.17 3.64
C ALA A 9 16.01 9.47 5.04
N LYS A 10 16.54 10.52 5.67
CA LYS A 10 16.32 10.80 7.10
C LYS A 10 14.95 11.41 7.39
N GLU A 11 14.53 12.41 6.63
CA GLU A 11 13.33 13.20 6.94
C GLU A 11 12.07 12.48 6.47
N SER A 12 12.03 12.04 5.20
CA SER A 12 10.87 11.32 4.65
C SER A 12 10.59 9.97 5.34
N VAL A 13 11.62 9.29 5.86
CA VAL A 13 11.42 8.07 6.66
C VAL A 13 10.83 8.40 8.02
N VAL A 14 11.27 9.46 8.68
CA VAL A 14 10.69 9.90 9.97
C VAL A 14 9.24 10.33 9.78
N GLY A 15 8.93 11.11 8.74
CA GLY A 15 7.55 11.47 8.39
C GLY A 15 6.69 10.24 8.12
N ALA A 16 7.22 9.24 7.41
CA ALA A 16 6.54 7.98 7.18
C ALA A 16 6.35 7.15 8.46
N CYS A 17 7.31 7.16 9.39
CA CYS A 17 7.16 6.52 10.70
C CYS A 17 6.01 7.17 11.48
N ALA A 18 5.95 8.50 11.50
CA ALA A 18 4.90 9.26 12.18
C ALA A 18 3.52 9.04 11.53
N ALA A 19 3.47 8.92 10.20
CA ALA A 19 2.25 8.60 9.48
C ALA A 19 1.85 7.11 9.58
N TYR A 20 2.80 6.20 9.81
CA TYR A 20 2.51 4.77 9.97
C TYR A 20 2.05 4.43 11.38
N LEU A 21 2.70 5.00 12.39
CA LEU A 21 2.45 4.74 13.79
C LEU A 21 1.39 5.71 14.36
N PRO A 22 0.51 5.23 15.24
CA PRO A 22 -0.32 6.13 16.04
C PRO A 22 0.56 7.02 16.92
N GLN A 23 0.07 8.21 17.26
CA GLN A 23 0.84 9.24 18.00
C GLN A 23 1.37 8.72 19.34
N GLU A 24 0.60 7.86 20.02
CA GLU A 24 0.94 7.22 21.29
C GLU A 24 2.25 6.44 21.19
N HIS A 25 2.57 5.93 20.00
CA HIS A 25 3.72 5.07 19.76
C HIS A 25 4.89 5.82 19.09
N TRP A 26 4.80 7.14 18.93
CA TRP A 26 5.91 7.94 18.39
C TRP A 26 7.15 7.92 19.28
N HIS A 27 7.03 7.56 20.57
CA HIS A 27 8.19 7.34 21.44
C HIS A 27 9.10 6.19 20.97
N LEU A 28 8.59 5.29 20.12
CA LEU A 28 9.42 4.30 19.42
C LEU A 28 10.43 4.94 18.47
N ILE A 29 10.16 6.17 18.03
CA ILE A 29 10.98 6.89 17.06
C ILE A 29 12.05 7.68 17.79
N ARG A 30 13.31 7.29 17.63
CA ARG A 30 14.47 7.99 18.19
C ARG A 30 15.24 8.71 17.10
N GLN A 31 15.23 10.04 17.13
CA GLN A 31 16.05 10.86 16.26
C GLN A 31 17.42 11.11 16.92
N HIS A 32 18.47 11.07 16.13
CA HIS A 32 19.85 11.30 16.55
C HIS A 32 20.32 12.70 16.15
N ASP A 33 21.33 13.24 16.85
CA ASP A 33 21.88 14.58 16.59
C ASP A 33 22.49 14.72 15.19
N ASP A 34 22.92 13.62 14.58
CA ASP A 34 23.40 13.58 13.20
C ASP A 34 22.26 13.57 12.16
N GLY A 35 21.02 13.73 12.60
CA GLY A 35 19.79 13.61 11.81
C GLY A 35 19.40 12.18 11.49
N GLY A 36 20.16 11.17 11.93
CA GLY A 36 19.78 9.76 11.80
C GLY A 36 18.54 9.41 12.64
N PHE A 37 17.98 8.24 12.38
CA PHE A 37 16.83 7.72 13.12
C PHE A 37 17.01 6.24 13.42
N SER A 38 16.49 5.81 14.58
CA SER A 38 16.35 4.41 14.94
C SER A 38 15.01 4.14 15.64
N LEU A 39 14.55 2.90 15.55
CA LEU A 39 13.43 2.40 16.34
C LEU A 39 13.97 1.85 17.68
N ASP A 40 13.32 2.19 18.79
CA ASP A 40 13.66 1.65 20.11
C ASP A 40 13.44 0.13 20.15
N PRO A 41 14.50 -0.70 20.23
CA PRO A 41 14.33 -2.14 20.15
C PRO A 41 13.91 -2.78 21.48
N ILE A 42 13.85 -2.01 22.58
CA ILE A 42 13.61 -2.54 23.94
C ILE A 42 12.16 -2.30 24.39
N ASP A 43 11.44 -1.39 23.73
CA ASP A 43 10.07 -1.08 24.12
C ASP A 43 9.13 -2.30 23.96
N PRO A 44 8.41 -2.73 25.02
CA PRO A 44 7.48 -3.85 24.92
C PRO A 44 6.40 -3.67 23.87
N ILE A 45 5.98 -2.45 23.54
CA ILE A 45 4.93 -2.18 22.56
C ILE A 45 5.33 -2.57 21.14
N LEU A 46 6.64 -2.68 20.89
CA LEU A 46 7.20 -3.15 19.62
C LEU A 46 6.71 -4.56 19.26
N GLU A 47 6.38 -5.40 20.25
CA GLU A 47 5.87 -6.76 20.03
C GLU A 47 4.54 -6.77 19.25
N MET A 48 3.76 -5.68 19.28
CA MET A 48 2.56 -5.50 18.44
C MET A 48 2.90 -5.31 16.95
N TYR A 49 4.10 -4.81 16.68
CA TYR A 49 4.65 -4.59 15.35
C TYR A 49 5.63 -5.70 14.91
N GLY A 50 5.87 -6.70 15.76
CA GLY A 50 6.87 -7.73 15.57
C GLY A 50 8.16 -7.38 16.29
N ASP A 51 9.23 -7.17 15.53
CA ASP A 51 10.47 -6.57 16.03
C ASP A 51 10.79 -5.28 15.27
N HIS A 52 11.87 -4.60 15.64
CA HIS A 52 12.27 -3.33 15.02
C HIS A 52 12.55 -3.48 13.52
N ARG A 53 13.01 -4.66 13.07
CA ARG A 53 13.29 -4.91 11.64
C ARG A 53 11.98 -5.17 10.89
N ASP A 54 11.06 -5.92 11.49
CA ASP A 54 9.73 -6.15 10.94
C ASP A 54 8.99 -4.80 10.79
N LEU A 55 8.97 -3.97 11.83
CA LEU A 55 8.36 -2.63 11.76
C LEU A 55 9.03 -1.75 10.71
N PHE A 56 10.36 -1.69 10.66
CA PHE A 56 11.07 -0.90 9.67
C PHE A 56 10.79 -1.36 8.24
N LYS A 57 10.71 -2.67 7.99
CA LYS A 57 10.31 -3.22 6.68
C LYS A 57 8.90 -2.80 6.29
N GLU A 58 7.96 -2.86 7.23
CA GLU A 58 6.58 -2.43 6.97
C GLU A 58 6.49 -0.92 6.69
N ILE A 59 7.27 -0.08 7.37
CA ILE A 59 7.35 1.36 7.09
C ILE A 59 7.96 1.62 5.70
N LEU A 60 9.05 0.94 5.35
CA LEU A 60 9.62 1.04 4.01
C LEU A 60 8.65 0.55 2.93
N LYS A 61 7.83 -0.45 3.23
CA LYS A 61 6.77 -0.93 2.35
C LYS A 61 5.64 0.10 2.23
N PHE A 62 5.24 0.73 3.33
CA PHE A 62 4.20 1.76 3.39
C PHE A 62 4.52 2.95 2.46
N ARG A 63 5.79 3.33 2.39
CA ARG A 63 6.29 4.44 1.55
C ARG A 63 6.25 4.16 0.04
N ARG A 64 5.91 2.96 -0.40
CA ARG A 64 6.00 2.55 -1.82
C ARG A 64 4.78 2.98 -2.63
N PHE A 65 4.62 4.28 -2.79
CA PHE A 65 3.66 4.89 -3.69
C PHE A 65 4.23 6.19 -4.29
N PRO A 66 3.76 6.58 -5.50
CA PRO A 66 4.21 7.81 -6.17
C PRO A 66 4.08 9.05 -5.28
N GLY A 67 5.10 9.91 -5.26
CA GLY A 67 5.06 11.18 -4.52
C GLY A 67 5.15 11.05 -2.99
N SER A 68 5.39 9.85 -2.45
CA SER A 68 5.45 9.63 -1.00
C SER A 68 6.55 10.42 -0.30
N HIS A 69 7.68 10.66 -0.98
CA HIS A 69 8.79 11.46 -0.46
C HIS A 69 8.31 12.83 0.00
N LYS A 70 7.57 13.54 -0.86
CA LYS A 70 7.01 14.85 -0.56
C LYS A 70 5.88 14.78 0.47
N LEU A 71 5.03 13.75 0.40
CA LEU A 71 3.93 13.59 1.35
C LEU A 71 4.44 13.42 2.79
N PHE A 72 5.61 12.80 2.96
CA PHE A 72 6.23 12.58 4.27
C PHE A 72 7.28 13.63 4.61
N ASP A 73 7.14 14.86 4.09
CA ASP A 73 8.00 16.00 4.38
C ASP A 73 9.49 15.73 4.10
N GLY A 74 9.77 14.95 3.06
CA GLY A 74 11.13 14.65 2.64
C GLY A 74 11.89 15.90 2.20
N GLY A 75 13.16 15.98 2.59
CA GLY A 75 14.01 17.12 2.29
C GLY A 75 14.37 17.21 0.80
N LEU A 76 14.56 18.43 0.29
CA LEU A 76 14.95 18.65 -1.12
C LEU A 76 16.31 18.05 -1.49
N THR A 77 17.18 17.83 -0.51
CA THR A 77 18.52 17.21 -0.71
C THR A 77 18.58 15.77 -0.21
N GLU A 78 17.48 15.26 0.32
CA GLU A 78 17.37 13.89 0.78
C GLU A 78 17.34 12.93 -0.42
N LEU A 79 17.98 11.77 -0.31
CA LEU A 79 18.02 10.81 -1.41
C LEU A 79 16.65 10.18 -1.63
N LEU A 80 16.25 10.02 -2.89
CA LEU A 80 15.02 9.34 -3.25
C LEU A 80 15.24 7.82 -3.10
N THR A 81 14.47 7.19 -2.20
CA THR A 81 14.71 5.80 -1.74
C THR A 81 13.50 4.88 -1.93
N THR A 82 12.46 5.38 -2.59
CA THR A 82 11.27 4.60 -2.91
C THR A 82 11.55 3.71 -4.11
N GLU A 83 11.08 2.47 -4.10
CA GLU A 83 11.14 1.61 -5.28
C GLU A 83 9.99 1.95 -6.24
N GLU A 84 10.25 1.93 -7.53
CA GLU A 84 9.25 2.12 -8.57
C GLU A 84 8.20 0.99 -8.57
N THR A 85 7.00 1.30 -9.04
CA THR A 85 5.99 0.27 -9.31
C THR A 85 5.67 0.20 -10.80
N VAL A 86 5.92 -0.97 -11.39
CA VAL A 86 5.48 -1.30 -12.75
C VAL A 86 4.16 -2.07 -12.70
N PHE A 87 3.20 -1.62 -13.47
CA PHE A 87 1.87 -2.20 -13.64
C PHE A 87 1.75 -2.86 -15.01
N CYS A 88 0.72 -3.68 -15.21
CA CYS A 88 0.47 -4.35 -16.49
C CYS A 88 -1.01 -4.22 -16.89
N ASN A 89 -1.26 -4.15 -18.19
CA ASN A 89 -2.59 -4.40 -18.75
C ASN A 89 -2.82 -5.91 -19.03
N ALA A 90 -3.98 -6.25 -19.58
CA ALA A 90 -4.31 -7.63 -19.97
C ALA A 90 -3.35 -8.19 -21.04
N ALA A 91 -2.84 -7.32 -21.92
CA ALA A 91 -1.87 -7.68 -22.96
C ALA A 91 -0.41 -7.78 -22.44
N LYS A 92 -0.18 -7.66 -21.12
CA LYS A 92 1.14 -7.66 -20.46
C LYS A 92 2.08 -6.52 -20.91
N GLN A 93 1.53 -5.46 -21.48
CA GLN A 93 2.26 -4.21 -21.66
C GLN A 93 2.42 -3.53 -20.31
N THR A 94 3.62 -3.00 -20.09
CA THR A 94 4.03 -2.43 -18.80
C THR A 94 3.77 -0.93 -18.76
N PHE A 95 3.32 -0.43 -17.61
CA PHE A 95 3.03 0.96 -17.32
C PHE A 95 3.65 1.38 -15.99
N ILE A 96 3.94 2.67 -15.85
CA ILE A 96 4.58 3.23 -14.65
C ILE A 96 4.06 4.66 -14.45
N TYR A 97 4.07 5.15 -13.21
CA TYR A 97 3.77 6.56 -12.96
C TYR A 97 4.92 7.48 -13.40
N LYS A 98 4.59 8.69 -13.83
CA LYS A 98 5.60 9.69 -14.21
C LYS A 98 6.50 10.09 -13.03
N GLN A 99 5.98 10.11 -11.81
CA GLN A 99 6.77 10.27 -10.57
C GLN A 99 7.81 9.17 -10.42
N ASP A 100 7.42 7.92 -10.65
CA ASP A 100 8.33 6.78 -10.54
C ASP A 100 9.40 6.79 -11.65
N TYR A 101 9.15 7.45 -12.80
CA TYR A 101 10.21 7.71 -13.78
C TYR A 101 11.30 8.64 -13.24
N PHE A 102 10.96 9.65 -12.43
CA PHE A 102 11.96 10.50 -11.78
C PHE A 102 12.83 9.71 -10.80
N GLN A 103 12.23 8.75 -10.07
CA GLN A 103 12.97 7.80 -9.23
C GLN A 103 13.94 6.94 -10.05
N LEU A 104 13.48 6.35 -11.15
CA LEU A 104 14.33 5.54 -12.03
C LEU A 104 15.51 6.35 -12.57
N VAL A 105 15.25 7.58 -13.01
CA VAL A 105 16.28 8.50 -13.49
C VAL A 105 17.30 8.80 -12.39
N PHE A 106 16.84 9.03 -11.15
CA PHE A 106 17.71 9.23 -10.00
C PHE A 106 18.62 8.01 -9.74
N GLU A 107 18.06 6.80 -9.77
CA GLU A 107 18.80 5.55 -9.55
C GLU A 107 19.86 5.28 -10.63
N LEU A 108 19.57 5.65 -11.89
CA LEU A 108 20.54 5.56 -12.98
C LEU A 108 21.72 6.49 -12.75
N VAL A 109 21.47 7.73 -12.30
CA VAL A 109 22.54 8.69 -11.98
C VAL A 109 23.41 8.13 -10.85
N MET A 110 22.78 7.56 -9.81
CA MET A 110 23.47 6.93 -8.69
C MET A 110 24.35 5.78 -9.15
N THR A 111 23.81 4.87 -9.97
CA THR A 111 24.53 3.70 -10.48
C THR A 111 25.69 4.10 -11.40
N ALA A 112 25.55 5.20 -12.14
CA ALA A 112 26.63 5.74 -12.97
C ALA A 112 27.73 6.48 -12.18
N ASN A 113 27.50 6.78 -10.89
CA ASN A 113 28.40 7.53 -10.02
C ASN A 113 28.72 6.79 -8.69
N PRO A 114 29.17 5.52 -8.73
CA PRO A 114 29.30 4.70 -7.52
C PRO A 114 30.32 5.23 -6.50
N ASP A 115 31.34 5.95 -6.95
CA ASP A 115 32.41 6.49 -6.08
C ASP A 115 32.03 7.82 -5.39
N THR A 116 30.87 8.42 -5.73
CA THR A 116 30.48 9.77 -5.29
C THR A 116 29.05 9.84 -4.75
N GLU A 117 28.49 8.70 -4.32
CA GLU A 117 27.12 8.56 -3.81
C GLU A 117 26.75 9.63 -2.77
N THR A 118 27.69 10.04 -1.90
CA THR A 118 27.39 10.93 -0.76
C THR A 118 27.27 12.41 -1.11
N ASP A 119 27.92 12.88 -2.17
CA ASP A 119 28.12 14.32 -2.38
C ASP A 119 27.32 14.80 -3.60
N VAL A 120 27.33 14.05 -4.70
CA VAL A 120 26.65 14.42 -5.94
C VAL A 120 25.14 14.22 -5.82
N MET A 121 24.71 13.09 -5.28
CA MET A 121 23.30 12.68 -5.30
C MET A 121 22.35 13.63 -4.56
N PRO A 122 22.71 14.27 -3.44
CA PRO A 122 21.85 15.31 -2.83
C PRO A 122 21.53 16.48 -3.77
N MET A 123 22.47 16.89 -4.62
CA MET A 123 22.25 17.96 -5.62
C MET A 123 21.35 17.48 -6.76
N ILE A 124 21.50 16.22 -7.15
CA ILE A 124 20.65 15.58 -8.16
C ILE A 124 19.22 15.43 -7.62
N SER A 125 19.06 15.06 -6.35
CA SER A 125 17.75 14.98 -5.70
C SER A 125 17.03 16.34 -5.73
N TYR A 126 17.76 17.42 -5.40
CA TYR A 126 17.21 18.78 -5.45
C TYR A 126 16.70 19.15 -6.84
N TYR A 127 17.46 18.80 -7.88
CA TYR A 127 17.04 19.00 -9.27
C TYR A 127 15.80 18.16 -9.62
N ILE A 128 15.84 16.86 -9.35
CA ILE A 128 14.79 15.91 -9.73
C ILE A 128 13.48 16.24 -9.03
N GLN A 129 13.51 16.52 -7.73
CA GLN A 129 12.32 16.95 -6.98
C GLN A 129 11.75 18.28 -7.49
N GLY A 130 12.63 19.20 -7.91
CA GLY A 130 12.21 20.44 -8.57
C GLY A 130 11.45 20.18 -9.88
N LYS A 131 11.90 19.20 -10.68
CA LYS A 131 11.23 18.78 -11.91
C LYS A 131 9.94 18.00 -11.67
N GLU A 132 9.92 17.10 -10.71
CA GLU A 132 8.72 16.34 -10.33
C GLU A 132 7.59 17.28 -9.88
N LYS A 133 7.92 18.41 -9.22
CA LYS A 133 6.94 19.42 -8.80
C LYS A 133 6.14 20.01 -9.97
N GLU A 134 6.68 20.03 -11.18
CA GLU A 134 5.98 20.49 -12.39
C GLU A 134 4.74 19.61 -12.71
N LEU A 135 4.65 18.39 -12.17
CA LEU A 135 3.49 17.51 -12.27
C LEU A 135 2.35 17.87 -11.30
N ASN A 136 2.54 18.86 -10.41
CA ASN A 136 1.52 19.34 -9.45
C ASN A 136 0.88 18.23 -8.59
N GLY A 137 1.62 17.16 -8.30
CA GLY A 137 1.13 16.02 -7.52
C GLY A 137 0.24 15.05 -8.31
N ILE A 138 -0.11 15.35 -9.56
CA ILE A 138 -0.97 14.49 -10.39
C ILE A 138 -0.18 13.26 -10.84
N CYS A 139 -0.61 12.08 -10.40
CA CYS A 139 0.02 10.81 -10.74
C CYS A 139 -0.57 10.21 -12.01
N GLU A 140 0.04 10.52 -13.15
CA GLU A 140 -0.37 10.00 -14.46
C GLU A 140 0.43 8.74 -14.83
N LEU A 141 -0.27 7.71 -15.32
CA LEU A 141 0.37 6.51 -15.87
C LEU A 141 0.86 6.75 -17.29
N TYR A 142 2.01 6.17 -17.60
CA TYR A 142 2.62 6.19 -18.93
C TYR A 142 3.20 4.81 -19.27
N PRO A 143 3.19 4.38 -20.55
CA PRO A 143 3.85 3.15 -20.96
C PRO A 143 5.32 3.12 -20.51
N TYR A 144 5.75 2.01 -19.94
CA TYR A 144 7.15 1.83 -19.56
C TYR A 144 8.02 1.61 -20.81
N LYS A 145 9.09 2.41 -20.95
CA LYS A 145 9.97 2.48 -22.12
C LYS A 145 11.40 2.11 -21.72
N ASP A 146 11.68 0.82 -21.63
CA ASP A 146 13.01 0.29 -21.27
C ASP A 146 14.11 0.82 -22.19
N GLU A 147 13.81 0.97 -23.48
CA GLU A 147 14.76 1.50 -24.46
C GLU A 147 15.24 2.92 -24.12
N LYS A 148 14.39 3.74 -23.50
CA LYS A 148 14.73 5.11 -23.07
C LYS A 148 15.62 5.12 -21.83
N ILE A 149 15.41 4.17 -20.92
CA ILE A 149 16.24 3.97 -19.74
C ILE A 149 17.66 3.53 -20.15
N VAL A 150 17.77 2.57 -21.07
CA VAL A 150 19.05 2.13 -21.64
C VAL A 150 19.77 3.26 -22.36
N GLU A 151 19.04 4.06 -23.13
CA GLU A 151 19.59 5.25 -23.81
C GLU A 151 20.19 6.24 -22.82
N LEU A 152 19.45 6.59 -21.76
CA LEU A 152 19.92 7.51 -20.72
C LEU A 152 21.15 6.97 -20.00
N GLN A 153 21.16 5.68 -19.65
CA GLN A 153 22.32 5.02 -19.05
C GLN A 153 23.57 5.14 -19.95
N GLY A 154 23.39 4.96 -21.26
CA GLY A 154 24.45 5.16 -22.25
C GLY A 154 25.00 6.60 -22.27
N ARG A 155 24.11 7.60 -22.14
CA ARG A 155 24.51 9.02 -22.05
C ARG A 155 25.35 9.30 -20.80
N PHE A 156 24.95 8.78 -19.63
CA PHE A 156 25.73 8.92 -18.40
C PHE A 156 27.09 8.24 -18.48
N ASN A 157 27.13 6.99 -18.95
CA ASN A 157 28.38 6.25 -19.11
C ASN A 157 29.37 6.99 -20.02
N LYS A 158 28.89 7.60 -21.12
CA LYS A 158 29.72 8.41 -22.01
C LYS A 158 30.11 9.75 -21.40
N GLY A 159 29.17 10.46 -20.79
CA GLY A 159 29.37 11.80 -20.25
C GLY A 159 30.35 11.84 -19.09
N LEU A 160 30.28 10.86 -18.18
CA LEU A 160 31.11 10.80 -16.97
C LEU A 160 32.50 10.21 -17.24
N THR A 161 32.67 9.37 -18.27
CA THR A 161 33.99 8.82 -18.65
C THR A 161 34.79 9.76 -19.56
N THR A 162 34.10 10.60 -20.34
CA THR A 162 34.77 11.54 -21.25
C THR A 162 35.28 12.76 -20.46
N ARG A 163 36.53 12.72 -19.99
CA ARG A 163 37.25 13.81 -19.28
C ARG A 163 37.37 15.16 -20.01
N ALA A 164 36.67 15.36 -21.13
CA ALA A 164 36.92 16.47 -22.07
C ALA A 164 36.03 17.72 -21.88
N LEU A 165 35.19 17.79 -20.85
CA LEU A 165 34.33 18.96 -20.63
C LEU A 165 35.04 20.06 -19.84
N LYS A 166 34.74 21.31 -20.18
CA LYS A 166 35.28 22.52 -19.53
C LYS A 166 35.20 22.37 -18.02
N THR A 167 36.35 22.22 -17.37
CA THR A 167 36.43 22.14 -15.91
C THR A 167 36.02 23.49 -15.34
N ILE A 168 34.85 23.56 -14.71
CA ILE A 168 34.51 24.67 -13.83
C ILE A 168 35.59 24.72 -12.76
N ARG A 169 36.28 25.86 -12.67
CA ARG A 169 37.35 26.13 -11.71
C ARG A 169 36.94 27.28 -10.82
N LEU A 170 37.34 27.20 -9.56
CA LEU A 170 37.09 28.25 -8.58
C LEU A 170 38.21 29.28 -8.65
N ALA A 171 37.85 30.53 -8.92
CA ALA A 171 38.77 31.64 -8.77
C ALA A 171 39.24 31.75 -7.31
N LYS A 172 40.40 32.38 -7.07
CA LYS A 172 41.00 32.45 -5.72
C LYS A 172 40.06 33.06 -4.67
N ASN A 173 39.25 34.05 -5.06
CA ASN A 173 38.24 34.71 -4.24
C ASN A 173 36.94 33.91 -4.08
N GLU A 174 36.68 32.91 -4.92
CA GLU A 174 35.49 32.04 -4.88
C GLU A 174 35.71 30.78 -4.01
N LYS A 175 36.90 30.60 -3.42
CA LYS A 175 37.22 29.48 -2.52
C LYS A 175 36.60 29.68 -1.12
N THR A 176 35.30 29.92 -1.08
CA THR A 176 34.45 30.17 0.08
C THR A 176 33.12 29.44 -0.08
N VAL A 177 32.33 29.33 1.00
CA VAL A 177 30.97 28.76 0.92
C VAL A 177 30.12 29.52 -0.08
N ASP A 178 30.14 30.86 -0.05
CA ASP A 178 29.34 31.68 -0.96
C ASP A 178 29.76 31.52 -2.42
N GLY A 179 31.06 31.40 -2.69
CA GLY A 179 31.56 31.16 -4.04
C GLY A 179 31.11 29.80 -4.60
N LEU A 180 31.09 28.76 -3.77
CA LEU A 180 30.53 27.45 -4.13
C LEU A 180 29.03 27.54 -4.40
N LEU A 181 28.28 28.19 -3.50
CA LEU A 181 26.84 28.35 -3.65
C LEU A 181 26.48 29.09 -4.94
N THR A 182 27.22 30.15 -5.30
CA THR A 182 27.03 30.84 -6.58
C THR A 182 27.18 29.90 -7.76
N LYS A 183 28.19 29.01 -7.77
CA LYS A 183 28.36 28.03 -8.86
C LYS A 183 27.23 27.01 -8.91
N PHE A 184 26.73 26.54 -7.77
CA PHE A 184 25.57 25.64 -7.77
C PHE A 184 24.28 26.33 -8.22
N LYS A 185 24.06 27.62 -7.87
CA LYS A 185 22.92 28.41 -8.38
C LYS A 185 22.96 28.63 -9.90
N GLU A 186 24.14 28.59 -10.52
CA GLU A 186 24.28 28.64 -11.98
C GLU A 186 23.87 27.32 -12.67
N ILE A 187 23.83 26.20 -11.93
CA ILE A 187 23.59 24.85 -12.45
C ILE A 187 22.19 24.34 -12.08
N LEU A 188 21.76 24.56 -10.84
CA LEU A 188 20.51 24.02 -10.32
C LEU A 188 19.35 24.97 -10.60
N PRO A 189 18.14 24.44 -10.87
CA PRO A 189 16.96 25.25 -11.05
C PRO A 189 16.56 25.91 -9.73
N LYS A 190 15.90 27.07 -9.84
CA LYS A 190 15.25 27.69 -8.69
C LYS A 190 14.08 26.81 -8.24
N ASN A 191 13.97 26.56 -6.95
CA ASN A 191 12.84 25.84 -6.34
C ASN A 191 11.99 26.83 -5.54
N ASP A 192 10.67 26.79 -5.70
CA ASP A 192 9.77 27.69 -4.97
C ASP A 192 9.72 27.40 -3.46
N ASP A 193 10.00 26.16 -3.04
CA ASP A 193 10.05 25.77 -1.63
C ASP A 193 11.40 26.13 -0.98
N ASP A 194 12.41 26.45 -1.79
CA ASP A 194 13.74 26.89 -1.34
C ASP A 194 14.33 27.96 -2.29
N PRO A 195 13.72 29.16 -2.37
CA PRO A 195 14.09 30.18 -3.34
C PRO A 195 15.51 30.72 -3.14
N GLU A 196 16.03 30.60 -1.92
CA GLU A 196 17.36 31.08 -1.54
C GLU A 196 18.44 29.98 -1.54
N TYR A 197 18.06 28.73 -1.83
CA TYR A 197 18.94 27.56 -1.84
C TYR A 197 19.54 27.27 -0.45
N ALA A 198 18.74 27.44 0.61
CA ALA A 198 19.10 27.18 1.99
C ALA A 198 19.48 25.71 2.22
N ALA A 199 18.77 24.76 1.60
CA ALA A 199 19.09 23.33 1.72
C ALA A 199 20.48 23.03 1.12
N ILE A 200 20.76 23.60 -0.05
CA ILE A 200 22.04 23.48 -0.75
C ILE A 200 23.16 24.16 0.04
N ARG A 201 22.91 25.35 0.61
CA ARG A 201 23.87 26.04 1.49
C ARG A 201 24.23 25.17 2.69
N LYS A 202 23.23 24.65 3.42
CA LYS A 202 23.44 23.79 4.60
C LYS A 202 24.26 22.55 4.24
N LEU A 203 23.98 21.94 3.09
CA LEU A 203 24.76 20.83 2.55
C LEU A 203 26.22 21.23 2.31
N ILE A 204 26.49 22.34 1.63
CA ILE A 204 27.85 22.84 1.38
C ILE A 204 28.57 23.11 2.71
N GLU A 205 27.93 23.79 3.66
CA GLU A 205 28.49 24.13 4.96
C GLU A 205 28.94 22.88 5.73
N SER A 206 28.09 21.84 5.80
CA SER A 206 28.45 20.57 6.43
C SER A 206 29.69 19.90 5.80
N HIS A 207 29.85 20.00 4.48
CA HIS A 207 31.03 19.49 3.79
C HIS A 207 32.27 20.34 4.07
N VAL A 208 32.12 21.66 4.12
CA VAL A 208 33.21 22.62 4.34
C VAL A 208 33.77 22.53 5.77
N GLU A 209 32.93 22.22 6.75
CA GLU A 209 33.37 21.92 8.13
C GLU A 209 34.37 20.76 8.17
N LEU A 210 34.13 19.71 7.37
CA LEU A 210 35.00 18.55 7.28
C LEU A 210 36.18 18.75 6.31
N LYS A 211 35.96 19.44 5.20
CA LYS A 211 36.92 19.66 4.10
C LYS A 211 37.01 21.14 3.73
N PRO A 212 37.80 21.97 4.44
CA PRO A 212 37.86 23.40 4.16
C PRO A 212 38.19 23.75 2.69
N VAL A 213 37.34 24.56 2.03
CA VAL A 213 37.41 24.86 0.58
C VAL A 213 38.80 25.28 0.10
N LYS A 214 39.49 26.15 0.85
CA LYS A 214 40.82 26.63 0.46
C LYS A 214 41.85 25.51 0.30
N LYS A 215 41.75 24.47 1.13
CA LYS A 215 42.65 23.30 1.10
C LYS A 215 42.18 22.26 0.07
N PHE A 216 40.86 22.04 -0.03
CA PHE A 216 40.26 20.98 -0.83
C PHE A 216 39.57 21.47 -2.12
N HIS A 217 39.97 22.61 -2.67
CA HIS A 217 39.28 23.23 -3.81
C HIS A 217 39.15 22.31 -5.04
N THR A 218 40.12 21.45 -5.33
CA THR A 218 40.04 20.50 -6.46
C THR A 218 38.92 19.47 -6.29
N TYR A 219 38.61 19.09 -5.05
CA TYR A 219 37.49 18.22 -4.74
C TYR A 219 36.15 18.93 -5.00
N TYR A 220 36.02 20.19 -4.60
CA TYR A 220 34.81 20.98 -4.90
C TYR A 220 34.64 21.28 -6.38
N GLU A 221 35.73 21.53 -7.10
CA GLU A 221 35.71 21.68 -8.55
C GLU A 221 35.24 20.37 -9.20
N ASP A 222 35.74 19.21 -8.78
CA ASP A 222 35.26 17.91 -9.28
C ASP A 222 33.76 17.70 -8.97
N TRP A 223 33.34 18.02 -7.74
CA TRP A 223 31.94 17.92 -7.32
C TRP A 223 31.00 18.77 -8.20
N ILE A 224 31.33 20.06 -8.38
CA ILE A 224 30.56 20.98 -9.22
C ILE A 224 30.49 20.46 -10.66
N ASN A 225 31.61 19.99 -11.22
CA ASN A 225 31.65 19.48 -12.59
C ASN A 225 30.78 18.24 -12.78
N ARG A 226 30.81 17.29 -11.83
CA ARG A 226 29.97 16.09 -11.89
C ARG A 226 28.49 16.41 -11.81
N VAL A 227 28.11 17.35 -10.94
CA VAL A 227 26.73 17.84 -10.86
C VAL A 227 26.33 18.51 -12.17
N ALA A 228 27.15 19.43 -12.70
CA ALA A 228 26.87 20.12 -13.96
C ALA A 228 26.67 19.15 -15.15
N ILE A 229 27.56 18.15 -15.29
CA ILE A 229 27.45 17.13 -16.35
C ILE A 229 26.16 16.34 -16.18
N SER A 230 25.85 15.92 -14.95
CA SER A 230 24.66 15.12 -14.69
C SER A 230 23.39 15.92 -15.00
N ILE A 231 23.29 17.16 -14.52
CA ILE A 231 22.15 18.04 -14.81
C ILE A 231 22.01 18.29 -16.31
N GLN A 232 23.10 18.54 -17.04
CA GLN A 232 23.05 18.75 -18.48
C GLN A 232 22.50 17.53 -19.23
N ILE A 233 22.90 16.32 -18.83
CA ILE A 233 22.38 15.06 -19.41
C ILE A 233 20.89 14.91 -19.11
N LEU A 234 20.49 15.17 -17.85
CA LEU A 234 19.10 15.09 -17.41
C LEU A 234 18.21 16.09 -18.15
N GLU A 235 18.62 17.36 -18.24
CA GLU A 235 17.89 18.40 -18.94
C GLU A 235 17.69 18.06 -20.41
N GLY A 236 18.74 17.59 -21.09
CA GLY A 236 18.64 17.15 -22.48
C GLY A 236 17.67 15.97 -22.64
N PHE A 237 17.75 14.98 -21.75
CA PHE A 237 16.85 13.83 -21.79
C PHE A 237 15.39 14.20 -21.51
N ILE A 238 15.13 15.04 -20.50
CA ILE A 238 13.77 15.49 -20.16
C ILE A 238 13.17 16.31 -21.30
N ALA A 239 13.95 17.22 -21.89
CA ALA A 239 13.49 18.07 -23.00
C ALA A 239 13.19 17.28 -24.28
N GLU A 240 13.89 16.18 -24.52
CA GLU A 240 13.69 15.30 -25.68
C GLU A 240 12.54 14.30 -25.50
N ASN A 241 12.05 14.09 -24.28
CA ASN A 241 10.98 13.13 -23.97
C ASN A 241 9.89 13.78 -23.09
N PRO A 242 9.27 14.90 -23.53
CA PRO A 242 8.27 15.62 -22.74
C PRO A 242 7.07 14.74 -22.36
N GLU A 243 6.72 13.74 -23.18
CA GLU A 243 5.62 12.82 -22.94
C GLU A 243 5.81 11.95 -21.68
N ILE A 244 7.05 11.75 -21.23
CA ILE A 244 7.40 11.02 -20.01
C ILE A 244 7.31 11.94 -18.78
N PHE A 245 7.66 13.22 -18.92
CA PHE A 245 7.91 14.12 -17.79
C PHE A 245 6.90 15.27 -17.64
N GLN A 246 5.98 15.44 -18.57
CA GLN A 246 4.92 16.45 -18.52
C GLN A 246 3.55 15.78 -18.57
N LEU A 247 2.56 16.34 -17.88
CA LEU A 247 1.18 15.83 -17.90
C LEU A 247 0.59 15.91 -19.32
N LYS A 248 -0.16 14.89 -19.73
CA LYS A 248 -0.82 14.92 -21.04
C LYS A 248 -2.07 15.79 -20.97
N THR A 249 -2.26 16.63 -22.00
CA THR A 249 -3.51 17.37 -22.22
C THR A 249 -4.44 16.64 -23.18
N GLU A 250 -3.87 15.82 -24.06
CA GLU A 250 -4.55 14.99 -25.07
C GLU A 250 -3.77 13.68 -25.27
N GLY A 251 -4.43 12.62 -25.72
CA GLY A 251 -3.79 11.34 -26.03
C GLY A 251 -4.62 10.12 -25.67
N PRO A 252 -4.08 8.90 -25.79
CA PRO A 252 -4.82 7.67 -25.51
C PRO A 252 -5.32 7.62 -24.07
N ALA A 253 -6.53 7.09 -23.87
CA ALA A 253 -7.13 6.91 -22.56
C ALA A 253 -6.43 5.76 -21.83
N ILE A 254 -5.82 6.04 -20.67
CA ILE A 254 -5.17 5.04 -19.84
C ILE A 254 -5.82 5.11 -18.47
N VAL A 255 -6.55 4.07 -18.09
CA VAL A 255 -7.40 4.05 -16.88
C VAL A 255 -6.95 2.93 -15.96
N ARG A 256 -6.78 3.25 -14.68
CA ARG A 256 -6.46 2.23 -13.68
C ARG A 256 -7.66 1.37 -13.35
N VAL A 257 -7.40 0.08 -13.29
CA VAL A 257 -8.30 -0.92 -12.70
C VAL A 257 -7.72 -1.32 -11.35
N LEU A 258 -8.35 -0.85 -10.29
CA LEU A 258 -7.97 -1.17 -8.92
C LEU A 258 -8.40 -2.60 -8.62
N THR A 259 -7.42 -3.48 -8.41
CA THR A 259 -7.66 -4.89 -8.08
C THR A 259 -7.46 -5.09 -6.58
N ASP A 260 -8.53 -5.50 -5.91
CA ASP A 260 -8.54 -5.75 -4.47
C ASP A 260 -9.40 -6.99 -4.17
N ARG A 261 -10.37 -6.86 -3.26
CA ARG A 261 -11.43 -7.84 -3.02
C ARG A 261 -12.47 -7.81 -4.15
N ASP A 262 -12.47 -6.72 -4.91
CA ASP A 262 -13.27 -6.44 -6.10
C ASP A 262 -12.34 -5.93 -7.22
N VAL A 263 -12.90 -5.76 -8.42
CA VAL A 263 -12.25 -5.11 -9.56
C VAL A 263 -12.99 -3.81 -9.85
N LEU A 264 -12.36 -2.67 -9.54
CA LEU A 264 -13.01 -1.36 -9.51
C LEU A 264 -12.31 -0.36 -10.43
N VAL A 265 -13.09 0.55 -11.00
CA VAL A 265 -12.59 1.70 -11.78
C VAL A 265 -13.12 2.99 -11.15
N MET A 266 -12.22 3.96 -10.91
CA MET A 266 -12.63 5.29 -10.45
C MET A 266 -13.31 6.05 -11.59
N THR A 267 -14.56 6.47 -11.37
CA THR A 267 -15.41 7.01 -12.45
C THR A 267 -14.91 8.35 -12.97
N HIS A 268 -14.50 9.26 -12.07
CA HIS A 268 -13.93 10.55 -12.46
C HIS A 268 -12.59 10.42 -13.19
N GLU A 269 -11.78 9.41 -12.86
CA GLU A 269 -10.55 9.08 -13.60
C GLU A 269 -10.90 8.61 -15.02
N LEU A 270 -11.82 7.65 -15.15
CA LEU A 270 -12.31 7.16 -16.43
C LEU A 270 -12.81 8.31 -17.32
N LEU A 271 -13.68 9.17 -16.80
CA LEU A 271 -14.24 10.30 -17.55
C LEU A 271 -13.15 11.28 -18.01
N SER A 272 -12.18 11.60 -17.14
CA SER A 272 -11.07 12.50 -17.47
C SER A 272 -10.21 11.94 -18.61
N GLU A 273 -9.89 10.65 -18.55
CA GLU A 273 -9.06 9.98 -19.55
C GLU A 273 -9.78 9.83 -20.90
N MET A 274 -11.08 9.53 -20.88
CA MET A 274 -11.92 9.53 -22.08
C MET A 274 -11.99 10.92 -22.74
N ARG A 275 -12.10 12.00 -21.95
CA ARG A 275 -12.08 13.38 -22.47
C ARG A 275 -10.74 13.72 -23.12
N LYS A 276 -9.62 13.37 -22.50
CA LYS A 276 -8.27 13.57 -23.08
C LYS A 276 -8.09 12.79 -24.40
N ALA A 277 -8.78 11.66 -24.54
CA ALA A 277 -8.80 10.88 -25.77
C ALA A 277 -9.80 11.36 -26.83
N GLY A 278 -10.57 12.41 -26.55
CA GLY A 278 -11.57 12.94 -27.48
C GLY A 278 -12.76 11.99 -27.72
N MET A 279 -13.05 11.11 -26.75
CA MET A 279 -14.16 10.16 -26.84
C MET A 279 -15.51 10.84 -26.55
N ASP A 280 -16.60 10.28 -27.09
CA ASP A 280 -17.95 10.70 -26.73
C ASP A 280 -18.30 10.24 -25.30
N CYS A 281 -18.41 11.22 -24.39
CA CYS A 281 -18.63 10.99 -22.97
C CYS A 281 -20.01 11.45 -22.50
N GLU A 282 -20.90 11.96 -23.36
CA GLU A 282 -22.08 12.73 -22.91
C GLU A 282 -23.01 11.92 -21.98
N ALA A 283 -23.24 10.65 -22.31
CA ALA A 283 -24.09 9.77 -21.51
C ALA A 283 -23.49 9.45 -20.13
N ILE A 284 -22.18 9.22 -20.09
CA ILE A 284 -21.42 8.85 -18.90
C ILE A 284 -21.24 10.08 -17.99
N GLU A 285 -20.97 11.23 -18.58
CA GLU A 285 -20.76 12.49 -17.88
C GLU A 285 -21.96 12.90 -17.04
N LYS A 286 -23.19 12.72 -17.58
CA LYS A 286 -24.44 13.01 -16.85
C LYS A 286 -24.58 12.22 -15.54
N GLU A 287 -24.05 11.00 -15.50
CA GLU A 287 -24.11 10.14 -14.31
C GLU A 287 -22.97 10.44 -13.33
N ILE A 288 -21.78 10.76 -13.85
CA ILE A 288 -20.58 10.93 -13.02
C ILE A 288 -20.51 12.32 -12.38
N VAL A 289 -20.97 13.38 -13.06
CA VAL A 289 -20.83 14.76 -12.57
C VAL A 289 -21.54 15.00 -11.24
N GLU A 290 -22.63 14.28 -10.97
CA GLU A 290 -23.37 14.37 -9.70
C GLU A 290 -22.81 13.41 -8.62
N SER A 291 -21.84 12.56 -8.96
CA SER A 291 -21.27 11.57 -8.05
C SER A 291 -20.06 12.12 -7.26
N PRO A 292 -19.84 11.65 -6.02
CA PRO A 292 -18.64 11.99 -5.24
C PRO A 292 -17.33 11.72 -6.02
N ALA A 293 -16.28 12.50 -5.75
CA ALA A 293 -15.01 12.44 -6.50
C ALA A 293 -14.34 11.05 -6.50
N LEU A 294 -14.50 10.26 -5.43
CA LEU A 294 -13.95 8.91 -5.28
C LEU A 294 -14.96 7.81 -5.62
N SER A 295 -16.00 8.13 -6.38
CA SER A 295 -16.97 7.14 -6.86
C SER A 295 -16.31 6.11 -7.78
N THR A 296 -16.86 4.91 -7.75
CA THR A 296 -16.32 3.77 -8.51
C THR A 296 -17.44 2.97 -9.15
N TRP A 297 -17.13 2.35 -10.28
CA TRP A 297 -17.90 1.25 -10.82
C TRP A 297 -17.12 -0.05 -10.70
N ASP A 298 -17.82 -1.17 -10.47
CA ASP A 298 -17.24 -2.47 -10.75
C ASP A 298 -16.98 -2.64 -12.25
N PHE A 299 -16.05 -3.51 -12.59
CA PHE A 299 -15.60 -3.68 -13.97
C PHE A 299 -16.72 -4.18 -14.91
N ASP A 300 -17.65 -4.99 -14.40
CA ASP A 300 -18.80 -5.46 -15.18
C ASP A 300 -19.75 -4.30 -15.53
N THR A 301 -19.96 -3.36 -14.60
CA THR A 301 -20.71 -2.12 -14.83
C THR A 301 -20.03 -1.23 -15.86
N VAL A 302 -18.69 -1.10 -15.80
CA VAL A 302 -17.92 -0.40 -16.84
C VAL A 302 -18.16 -1.05 -18.19
N GLN A 303 -18.12 -2.38 -18.28
CA GLN A 303 -18.37 -3.10 -19.52
C GLN A 303 -19.78 -2.90 -20.06
N ALA A 304 -20.79 -2.96 -19.20
CA ALA A 304 -22.18 -2.74 -19.59
C ALA A 304 -22.43 -1.31 -20.10
N LYS A 305 -21.74 -0.31 -19.52
CA LYS A 305 -21.93 1.11 -19.88
C LYS A 305 -21.12 1.53 -21.11
N LEU A 306 -19.90 1.02 -21.26
CA LEU A 306 -19.01 1.40 -22.37
C LEU A 306 -19.22 0.55 -23.62
N GLY A 307 -19.58 -0.73 -23.48
CA GLY A 307 -19.67 -1.66 -24.60
C GLY A 307 -18.39 -1.64 -25.46
N ASP A 308 -18.55 -1.46 -26.76
CA ASP A 308 -17.44 -1.44 -27.73
C ASP A 308 -16.44 -0.29 -27.50
N LEU A 309 -16.83 0.78 -26.78
CA LEU A 309 -15.91 1.88 -26.46
C LEU A 309 -14.73 1.44 -25.59
N MET A 310 -14.87 0.32 -24.86
CA MET A 310 -13.79 -0.24 -24.05
C MET A 310 -12.54 -0.57 -24.86
N GLU A 311 -12.69 -0.93 -26.14
CA GLU A 311 -11.54 -1.28 -27.00
C GLU A 311 -10.59 -0.09 -27.25
N ASN A 312 -11.06 1.13 -26.99
CA ASN A 312 -10.28 2.36 -27.16
C ASN A 312 -9.64 2.84 -25.84
N ILE A 313 -9.83 2.11 -24.74
CA ILE A 313 -9.30 2.45 -23.42
C ILE A 313 -8.29 1.40 -22.98
N GLU A 314 -7.13 1.86 -22.57
CA GLU A 314 -6.09 1.01 -22.01
C GLU A 314 -6.33 0.82 -20.51
N PHE A 315 -6.75 -0.37 -20.11
CA PHE A 315 -7.04 -0.71 -18.73
C PHE A 315 -5.81 -1.33 -18.05
N VAL A 316 -5.25 -0.59 -17.08
CA VAL A 316 -4.02 -0.98 -16.38
C VAL A 316 -4.35 -1.51 -14.98
N PHE A 317 -4.01 -2.77 -14.70
CA PHE A 317 -4.30 -3.39 -13.41
C PHE A 317 -3.34 -2.90 -12.33
N SER A 318 -3.90 -2.26 -11.32
CA SER A 318 -3.20 -1.69 -10.17
C SER A 318 -3.68 -2.34 -8.88
N PRO A 319 -2.96 -3.33 -8.33
CA PRO A 319 -3.37 -3.99 -7.09
C PRO A 319 -3.32 -3.04 -5.90
N VAL A 320 -4.34 -3.09 -5.05
CA VAL A 320 -4.36 -2.35 -3.79
C VAL A 320 -3.38 -2.99 -2.82
N LYS A 321 -2.31 -2.26 -2.51
CA LYS A 321 -1.24 -2.75 -1.63
C LYS A 321 -1.51 -2.37 -0.18
N ARG A 322 -1.04 -3.21 0.74
CA ARG A 322 -1.19 -3.03 2.19
C ARG A 322 0.05 -3.45 2.94
N THR A 323 0.32 -2.78 4.05
CA THR A 323 1.17 -3.28 5.12
C THR A 323 0.31 -4.07 6.12
N ARG A 324 0.90 -4.49 7.24
CA ARG A 324 0.15 -5.16 8.30
C ARG A 324 -0.93 -4.26 8.92
N HIS A 325 -0.60 -2.99 9.14
CA HIS A 325 -1.42 -2.07 9.94
C HIS A 325 -1.90 -0.83 9.17
N ARG A 326 -1.45 -0.63 7.92
CA ARG A 326 -1.80 0.52 7.09
C ARG A 326 -2.10 0.09 5.65
N ALA A 327 -3.10 0.70 5.04
CA ALA A 327 -3.21 0.66 3.58
C ALA A 327 -2.10 1.52 2.94
N ILE A 328 -1.55 1.08 1.81
CA ILE A 328 -0.64 1.92 1.02
C ILE A 328 -1.49 2.89 0.23
N TYR A 329 -1.12 4.16 0.26
CA TYR A 329 -1.89 5.25 -0.33
C TYR A 329 -2.00 5.11 -1.85
N ILE A 330 -3.21 5.34 -2.36
CA ILE A 330 -3.54 5.30 -3.78
C ILE A 330 -3.69 6.74 -4.27
N PRO A 331 -2.89 7.17 -5.27
CA PRO A 331 -3.02 8.51 -5.83
C PRO A 331 -4.41 8.74 -6.41
N THR A 332 -4.95 9.95 -6.24
CA THR A 332 -6.24 10.39 -6.79
C THR A 332 -6.03 11.36 -7.95
N ILE A 333 -7.08 11.56 -8.77
CA ILE A 333 -7.00 12.40 -9.98
C ILE A 333 -6.69 13.89 -9.69
N ASP A 334 -7.01 14.36 -8.49
CA ASP A 334 -6.76 15.73 -8.02
C ASP A 334 -5.37 15.92 -7.37
N GLY A 335 -4.50 14.92 -7.45
CA GLY A 335 -3.16 14.93 -6.84
C GLY A 335 -3.15 14.66 -5.33
N GLY A 336 -4.28 14.24 -4.76
CA GLY A 336 -4.38 13.73 -3.40
C GLY A 336 -4.08 12.23 -3.31
N TYR A 337 -4.48 11.66 -2.17
CA TYR A 337 -4.37 10.23 -1.90
C TYR A 337 -5.63 9.70 -1.21
N CYS A 338 -5.94 8.44 -1.44
CA CYS A 338 -7.03 7.72 -0.80
C CYS A 338 -6.60 6.32 -0.36
N ILE A 339 -7.43 5.69 0.48
CA ILE A 339 -7.36 4.26 0.81
C ILE A 339 -8.76 3.63 0.74
N PRO A 340 -8.89 2.29 0.68
CA PRO A 340 -10.20 1.66 0.77
C PRO A 340 -10.91 1.99 2.08
N ALA A 341 -12.21 2.32 2.02
CA ALA A 341 -13.00 2.65 3.20
C ALA A 341 -12.99 1.52 4.25
N GLY A 342 -13.03 0.26 3.79
CA GLY A 342 -12.90 -0.88 4.68
C GLY A 342 -11.55 -1.00 5.39
N ASP A 343 -10.48 -0.42 4.82
CA ASP A 343 -9.18 -0.36 5.51
C ASP A 343 -9.12 0.83 6.48
N ALA A 344 -9.76 1.96 6.18
CA ALA A 344 -9.94 3.05 7.15
C ALA A 344 -10.65 2.55 8.42
N PHE A 345 -11.75 1.79 8.28
CA PHE A 345 -12.39 1.15 9.44
C PHE A 345 -11.41 0.24 10.20
N LYS A 346 -10.63 -0.61 9.51
CA LYS A 346 -9.67 -1.51 10.17
C LYS A 346 -8.61 -0.75 10.95
N GLU A 347 -8.10 0.35 10.39
CA GLU A 347 -7.12 1.20 11.04
C GLU A 347 -7.70 1.89 12.27
N SER A 348 -8.91 2.45 12.19
CA SER A 348 -9.60 3.06 13.34
C SER A 348 -9.96 2.02 14.41
N PHE A 349 -10.40 0.83 14.00
CA PHE A 349 -10.71 -0.28 14.92
C PHE A 349 -9.45 -0.80 15.62
N HIS A 350 -8.33 -0.95 14.90
CA HIS A 350 -7.02 -1.27 15.49
C HIS A 350 -6.59 -0.20 16.50
N TYR A 351 -6.78 1.08 16.17
CA TYR A 351 -6.49 2.20 17.06
C TYR A 351 -7.29 2.12 18.36
N MET A 352 -8.60 1.90 18.28
CA MET A 352 -9.44 1.71 19.46
C MET A 352 -8.99 0.51 20.30
N MET A 353 -8.77 -0.64 19.65
CA MET A 353 -8.61 -1.90 20.35
C MET A 353 -7.20 -2.16 20.87
N SER A 354 -6.18 -1.90 20.08
CA SER A 354 -4.81 -2.30 20.40
C SER A 354 -3.94 -1.13 20.85
N VAL A 355 -4.27 0.10 20.43
CA VAL A 355 -3.55 1.31 20.85
C VAL A 355 -4.20 1.89 22.10
N LYS A 356 -5.48 2.25 22.03
CA LYS A 356 -6.23 2.84 23.16
C LYS A 356 -6.74 1.81 24.15
N CYS A 357 -6.82 0.54 23.75
CA CYS A 357 -7.30 -0.55 24.59
C CYS A 357 -8.67 -0.26 25.22
N VAL A 358 -9.59 0.40 24.49
CA VAL A 358 -10.90 0.82 25.03
C VAL A 358 -11.82 -0.37 25.27
N PHE A 359 -11.59 -1.51 24.61
CA PHE A 359 -12.41 -2.72 24.80
C PHE A 359 -12.08 -3.50 26.08
N GLN A 360 -11.00 -3.16 26.79
CA GLN A 360 -10.57 -3.92 27.98
C GLN A 360 -11.43 -3.59 29.19
N GLN A 361 -11.87 -4.62 29.91
CA GLN A 361 -12.57 -4.52 31.20
C GLN A 361 -13.88 -3.72 31.20
N LEU A 362 -14.59 -3.62 30.07
CA LEU A 362 -15.86 -2.87 29.95
C LEU A 362 -17.06 -3.45 30.74
N GLY A 363 -16.87 -4.61 31.39
CA GLY A 363 -17.95 -5.29 32.11
C GLY A 363 -18.87 -6.10 31.19
N GLU A 364 -20.09 -6.35 31.64
CA GLU A 364 -21.09 -7.14 30.92
C GLU A 364 -21.82 -6.30 29.86
N TRP A 365 -22.11 -6.91 28.72
CA TRP A 365 -23.05 -6.35 27.75
C TRP A 365 -24.46 -6.93 27.93
N PRO A 366 -25.52 -6.11 27.90
CA PRO A 366 -25.52 -4.66 27.75
C PRO A 366 -25.26 -3.93 29.07
N GLY A 367 -24.22 -3.10 29.11
CA GLY A 367 -23.88 -2.15 30.18
C GLY A 367 -23.48 -0.81 29.56
N PRO A 368 -23.55 0.31 30.30
CA PRO A 368 -23.35 1.66 29.73
C PRO A 368 -21.98 1.81 29.07
N ASP A 369 -20.90 1.49 29.79
CA ASP A 369 -19.52 1.57 29.28
C ASP A 369 -19.29 0.71 28.03
N ALA A 370 -19.83 -0.52 28.05
CA ALA A 370 -19.75 -1.42 26.90
C ALA A 370 -20.55 -0.88 25.70
N LYS A 371 -21.71 -0.25 25.95
CA LYS A 371 -22.55 0.43 24.96
C LYS A 371 -21.82 1.58 24.30
N ASP A 372 -21.29 2.51 25.09
CA ASP A 372 -20.65 3.70 24.57
C ASP A 372 -19.44 3.35 23.69
N VAL A 373 -18.62 2.38 24.09
CA VAL A 373 -17.46 1.95 23.28
C VAL A 373 -17.87 1.24 21.99
N LEU A 374 -18.93 0.43 22.02
CA LEU A 374 -19.39 -0.29 20.84
C LEU A 374 -20.16 0.62 19.87
N ASP A 375 -20.87 1.62 20.38
CA ASP A 375 -21.55 2.64 19.56
C ASP A 375 -20.53 3.45 18.74
N PHE A 376 -19.32 3.71 19.25
CA PHE A 376 -18.26 4.32 18.42
C PHE A 376 -17.91 3.50 17.17
N CYS A 377 -18.08 2.18 17.18
CA CYS A 377 -17.88 1.37 15.98
C CYS A 377 -18.98 1.63 14.94
N GLU A 378 -20.20 1.89 15.39
CA GLU A 378 -21.30 2.31 14.53
C GLU A 378 -21.07 3.74 14.04
N ASP A 379 -20.68 4.68 14.91
CA ASP A 379 -20.34 6.06 14.54
C ASP A 379 -19.29 6.13 13.44
N ILE A 380 -18.22 5.31 13.52
CA ILE A 380 -17.22 5.22 12.45
C ILE A 380 -17.89 4.84 11.13
N VAL A 381 -18.78 3.85 11.14
CA VAL A 381 -19.46 3.40 9.94
C VAL A 381 -20.43 4.45 9.42
N GLU A 382 -21.16 5.14 10.30
CA GLU A 382 -22.05 6.25 9.93
C GLU A 382 -21.27 7.36 9.25
N VAL A 383 -20.14 7.81 9.80
CA VAL A 383 -19.26 8.79 9.17
C VAL A 383 -18.76 8.29 7.80
N LEU A 384 -18.32 7.03 7.71
CA LEU A 384 -17.84 6.45 6.46
C LEU A 384 -18.95 6.32 5.39
N MET A 385 -20.21 6.15 5.78
CA MET A 385 -21.34 5.93 4.88
C MET A 385 -22.09 7.20 4.53
N GLU A 386 -22.35 8.08 5.50
CA GLU A 386 -23.16 9.28 5.34
C GLU A 386 -22.31 10.48 4.94
N ASP A 387 -21.30 10.82 5.76
CA ASP A 387 -20.46 12.01 5.54
C ASP A 387 -19.55 11.84 4.33
N PHE A 388 -19.13 10.60 4.05
CA PHE A 388 -18.25 10.27 2.90
C PHE A 388 -18.97 9.50 1.79
N HIS A 389 -20.30 9.56 1.80
CA HIS A 389 -21.19 9.09 0.73
C HIS A 389 -21.05 7.59 0.36
N GLY A 390 -20.59 6.75 1.28
CA GLY A 390 -20.52 5.29 1.09
C GLY A 390 -19.59 4.85 -0.04
N THR A 391 -18.65 5.73 -0.42
CA THR A 391 -17.68 5.45 -1.48
C THR A 391 -16.72 4.30 -1.08
N ARG A 392 -16.19 3.59 -2.07
CA ARG A 392 -15.24 2.49 -1.86
C ARG A 392 -13.89 2.96 -1.30
N PHE A 393 -13.58 4.22 -1.52
CA PHE A 393 -12.32 4.84 -1.19
C PHE A 393 -12.56 6.16 -0.47
N ILE A 394 -11.76 6.43 0.55
CA ILE A 394 -11.83 7.66 1.35
C ILE A 394 -10.52 8.43 1.22
N ASN A 395 -10.60 9.76 1.15
CA ASN A 395 -9.42 10.60 1.08
C ASN A 395 -8.62 10.52 2.38
N VAL A 396 -7.29 10.47 2.30
CA VAL A 396 -6.42 10.39 3.48
C VAL A 396 -6.64 11.56 4.45
N LYS A 397 -7.00 12.76 3.95
CA LYS A 397 -7.32 13.92 4.81
C LYS A 397 -8.58 13.69 5.64
N GLN A 398 -9.61 13.09 5.04
CA GLN A 398 -10.86 12.76 5.74
C GLN A 398 -10.65 11.71 6.84
N ILE A 399 -9.67 10.82 6.68
CA ILE A 399 -9.30 9.85 7.72
C ILE A 399 -8.64 10.55 8.92
N ALA A 400 -7.81 11.56 8.66
CA ALA A 400 -7.23 12.37 9.73
C ALA A 400 -8.34 13.08 10.51
N GLU A 401 -9.33 13.66 9.82
CA GLU A 401 -10.52 14.27 10.43
C GLU A 401 -11.33 13.25 11.26
N LEU A 402 -11.56 12.04 10.75
CA LEU A 402 -12.20 10.95 11.48
C LEU A 402 -11.42 10.60 12.77
N HIS A 403 -10.09 10.47 12.69
CA HIS A 403 -9.27 10.18 13.86
C HIS A 403 -9.29 11.31 14.90
N GLU A 404 -9.27 12.57 14.47
CA GLU A 404 -9.41 13.72 15.36
C GLU A 404 -10.78 13.75 16.06
N ALA A 405 -11.86 13.43 15.33
CA ALA A 405 -13.21 13.32 15.87
C ALA A 405 -13.32 12.17 16.89
N LEU A 406 -12.75 11.00 16.60
CA LEU A 406 -12.68 9.88 17.54
C LEU A 406 -11.92 10.26 18.80
N GLU A 407 -10.78 10.92 18.67
CA GLU A 407 -9.99 11.39 19.81
C GLU A 407 -10.75 12.38 20.69
N PHE A 408 -11.50 13.29 20.07
CA PHE A 408 -12.38 14.19 20.80
C PHE A 408 -13.46 13.40 21.55
N ASN A 409 -14.16 12.50 20.88
CA ASN A 409 -15.22 11.70 21.47
C ASN A 409 -14.71 10.80 22.61
N PHE A 410 -13.52 10.22 22.48
CA PHE A 410 -12.95 9.41 23.55
C PHE A 410 -12.71 10.21 24.83
N ARG A 411 -12.21 11.45 24.70
CA ARG A 411 -12.00 12.33 25.86
C ARG A 411 -13.31 12.83 26.48
N GLU A 412 -14.33 13.07 25.68
CA GLU A 412 -15.60 13.59 26.20
C GLU A 412 -16.46 12.50 26.86
N PHE A 413 -16.49 11.30 26.30
CA PHE A 413 -17.48 10.29 26.69
C PHE A 413 -16.90 9.08 27.43
N ILE A 414 -15.63 8.73 27.20
CA ILE A 414 -15.03 7.51 27.77
C ILE A 414 -13.65 7.74 28.40
N GLN A 415 -13.36 8.96 28.89
CA GLN A 415 -12.08 9.27 29.52
C GLN A 415 -11.78 8.37 30.72
N ASP A 416 -12.79 8.07 31.55
CA ASP A 416 -12.64 7.15 32.68
C ASP A 416 -12.17 5.76 32.23
N ILE A 417 -12.63 5.28 31.07
CA ILE A 417 -12.17 4.03 30.47
C ILE A 417 -10.72 4.18 30.01
N LEU A 418 -10.33 5.29 29.38
CA LEU A 418 -8.94 5.50 28.94
C LEU A 418 -7.95 5.50 30.12
N ASP A 419 -8.36 6.06 31.26
CA ASP A 419 -7.52 6.18 32.46
C ASP A 419 -7.35 4.84 33.20
N THR A 420 -8.15 3.83 32.87
CA THR A 420 -7.97 2.48 33.43
C THR A 420 -6.62 1.87 33.03
N ARG A 421 -6.02 1.12 33.96
CA ARG A 421 -4.77 0.41 33.69
C ARG A 421 -4.96 -0.60 32.56
N LYS A 422 -4.26 -0.38 31.45
CA LYS A 422 -4.29 -1.27 30.28
C LYS A 422 -3.35 -2.46 30.45
N MET A 423 -3.77 -3.59 29.88
CA MET A 423 -3.02 -4.83 29.87
C MET A 423 -2.44 -5.06 28.47
N ALA A 424 -1.13 -5.33 28.38
CA ALA A 424 -0.49 -5.76 27.15
C ALA A 424 -0.65 -7.28 26.97
N VAL A 425 -0.61 -7.75 25.72
CA VAL A 425 -0.60 -9.19 25.39
C VAL A 425 0.65 -9.85 25.96
N TYR A 426 0.52 -11.07 26.48
CA TYR A 426 1.70 -11.81 26.92
C TYR A 426 2.61 -12.18 25.75
N LYS A 427 3.92 -12.03 25.96
CA LYS A 427 4.92 -12.43 24.98
C LYS A 427 4.79 -13.93 24.67
N ILE A 428 4.58 -14.24 23.40
CA ILE A 428 4.39 -15.62 22.94
C ILE A 428 5.75 -16.30 22.81
N SER A 429 5.82 -17.55 23.25
CA SER A 429 7.03 -18.37 23.14
C SER A 429 7.32 -18.78 21.70
N ASN A 430 8.48 -19.38 21.45
CA ASN A 430 8.82 -19.94 20.14
C ASN A 430 7.95 -21.13 19.70
N ARG A 431 7.03 -21.62 20.55
CA ARG A 431 6.07 -22.69 20.20
C ARG A 431 4.79 -22.16 19.58
N GLY A 432 4.61 -20.83 19.53
CA GLY A 432 3.37 -20.20 19.10
C GLY A 432 2.25 -20.33 20.13
N PHE A 433 1.02 -20.21 19.66
CA PHE A 433 -0.20 -20.25 20.47
C PHE A 433 -1.34 -20.94 19.74
N SER A 434 -2.32 -21.46 20.49
CA SER A 434 -3.55 -22.12 20.00
C SER A 434 -4.78 -21.23 20.18
N GLY A 435 -5.96 -21.68 19.73
CA GLY A 435 -7.22 -21.00 20.05
C GLY A 435 -7.50 -20.91 21.55
N GLU A 436 -7.10 -21.91 22.34
CA GLU A 436 -7.25 -21.89 23.81
C GLU A 436 -6.44 -20.74 24.44
N ASP A 437 -5.23 -20.49 23.94
CA ASP A 437 -4.40 -19.36 24.39
C ASP A 437 -5.06 -18.01 24.07
N VAL A 438 -5.72 -17.90 22.91
CA VAL A 438 -6.50 -16.70 22.55
C VAL A 438 -7.68 -16.52 23.52
N VAL A 439 -8.40 -17.58 23.86
CA VAL A 439 -9.53 -17.52 24.80
C VAL A 439 -9.06 -17.10 26.19
N MET A 440 -7.91 -17.60 26.67
CA MET A 440 -7.33 -17.17 27.95
C MET A 440 -6.98 -15.67 27.93
N GLU A 441 -6.43 -15.16 26.83
CA GLU A 441 -6.15 -13.72 26.68
C GLU A 441 -7.45 -12.89 26.62
N MET A 442 -8.49 -13.37 25.93
CA MET A 442 -9.81 -12.72 25.92
C MET A 442 -10.43 -12.65 27.31
N GLU A 443 -10.35 -13.73 28.10
CA GLU A 443 -10.84 -13.76 29.47
C GLU A 443 -10.09 -12.75 30.34
N ARG A 444 -8.75 -12.72 30.22
CA ARG A 444 -7.89 -11.77 30.93
C ARG A 444 -8.23 -10.33 30.60
N PHE A 445 -8.50 -10.01 29.34
CA PHE A 445 -8.91 -8.68 28.90
C PHE A 445 -10.38 -8.35 29.23
N GLY A 446 -11.16 -9.33 29.67
CA GLY A 446 -12.59 -9.17 29.99
C GLY A 446 -13.52 -9.24 28.77
N TYR A 447 -13.00 -9.57 27.59
CA TYR A 447 -13.77 -9.61 26.34
C TYR A 447 -14.90 -10.63 26.37
N LEU A 448 -14.76 -11.73 27.11
CA LEU A 448 -15.82 -12.74 27.23
C LEU A 448 -17.06 -12.21 27.98
N ARG A 449 -16.88 -11.22 28.87
CA ARG A 449 -18.01 -10.56 29.55
C ARG A 449 -18.68 -9.52 28.66
N THR A 450 -17.87 -8.75 27.94
CA THR A 450 -18.35 -7.69 27.03
C THR A 450 -18.99 -8.28 25.77
N CYS A 451 -18.45 -9.37 25.26
CA CYS A 451 -18.92 -10.02 24.06
C CYS A 451 -19.08 -11.54 24.28
N PRO A 452 -20.14 -11.99 24.98
CA PRO A 452 -20.36 -13.42 25.21
C PRO A 452 -20.45 -14.20 23.89
N GLY A 453 -19.81 -15.38 23.83
CA GLY A 453 -19.80 -16.26 22.66
C GLY A 453 -18.72 -15.92 21.63
N ILE A 454 -17.85 -14.94 21.88
CA ILE A 454 -16.73 -14.57 21.00
C ILE A 454 -15.64 -15.64 20.94
N GLU A 455 -15.50 -16.45 21.99
CA GLU A 455 -14.52 -17.52 22.13
C GLU A 455 -14.62 -18.56 21.00
N ARG A 456 -15.81 -18.73 20.40
CA ARG A 456 -16.03 -19.63 19.27
C ARG A 456 -15.24 -19.25 18.01
N TYR A 457 -14.76 -18.02 17.92
CA TYR A 457 -14.00 -17.53 16.78
C TYR A 457 -12.48 -17.69 16.96
N ALA A 458 -12.01 -18.03 18.16
CA ALA A 458 -10.58 -18.12 18.46
C ALA A 458 -9.85 -19.15 17.58
N GLU A 459 -10.31 -20.41 17.59
CA GLU A 459 -9.66 -21.48 16.82
C GLU A 459 -9.75 -21.26 15.30
N PRO A 460 -10.92 -20.94 14.70
CA PRO A 460 -10.99 -20.60 13.27
C PRO A 460 -10.05 -19.46 12.87
N THR A 461 -9.88 -18.46 13.73
CA THR A 461 -9.01 -17.31 13.49
C THR A 461 -7.54 -17.70 13.52
N VAL A 462 -7.11 -18.53 14.49
CA VAL A 462 -5.74 -19.05 14.57
C VAL A 462 -5.40 -19.86 13.33
N GLU A 463 -6.26 -20.79 12.95
CA GLU A 463 -6.07 -21.62 11.76
C GLU A 463 -6.05 -20.78 10.47
N GLN A 464 -6.82 -19.69 10.44
CA GLN A 464 -6.76 -18.75 9.32
C GLN A 464 -5.45 -17.98 9.27
N LEU A 465 -4.96 -17.48 10.41
CA LEU A 465 -3.67 -16.77 10.46
C LEU A 465 -2.52 -17.67 10.02
N LYS A 466 -2.51 -18.95 10.41
CA LYS A 466 -1.50 -19.91 9.94
C LYS A 466 -1.51 -20.06 8.41
N ARG A 467 -2.70 -20.12 7.80
CA ARG A 467 -2.86 -20.15 6.33
C ARG A 467 -2.44 -18.85 5.67
N ASP A 468 -2.89 -17.70 6.20
CA ASP A 468 -2.61 -16.38 5.64
C ASP A 468 -1.10 -16.07 5.61
N TYR A 469 -0.36 -16.55 6.61
CA TYR A 469 1.07 -16.30 6.78
C TYR A 469 1.95 -17.51 6.46
N GLU A 470 1.37 -18.58 5.92
CA GLU A 470 2.07 -19.82 5.53
C GLU A 470 3.03 -20.31 6.63
N THR A 471 2.56 -20.33 7.88
CA THR A 471 3.37 -20.68 9.06
C THR A 471 2.56 -21.47 10.08
N ASP A 472 3.19 -22.49 10.66
CA ASP A 472 2.60 -23.24 11.78
C ASP A 472 2.83 -22.56 13.13
N THR A 473 3.79 -21.62 13.20
CA THR A 473 4.21 -20.97 14.46
C THR A 473 3.88 -19.48 14.43
N LEU A 474 2.84 -19.10 15.16
CA LEU A 474 2.41 -17.71 15.33
C LEU A 474 3.25 -17.00 16.42
N ARG A 475 3.33 -15.67 16.35
CA ARG A 475 4.14 -14.79 17.24
C ARG A 475 3.25 -13.81 18.00
N THR A 476 3.81 -13.02 18.93
CA THR A 476 3.05 -12.04 19.74
C THR A 476 2.15 -11.12 18.93
N TRP A 477 2.65 -10.51 17.85
CA TRP A 477 1.82 -9.65 16.99
C TRP A 477 0.64 -10.38 16.31
N HIS A 478 0.73 -11.69 16.09
CA HIS A 478 -0.40 -12.47 15.58
C HIS A 478 -1.48 -12.66 16.65
N MET A 479 -1.13 -12.67 17.94
CA MET A 479 -2.11 -12.71 19.03
C MET A 479 -2.92 -11.41 19.07
N TYR A 480 -2.28 -10.25 18.90
CA TYR A 480 -3.00 -8.97 18.72
C TYR A 480 -4.00 -9.05 17.55
N MET A 481 -3.55 -9.52 16.38
CA MET A 481 -4.43 -9.70 15.22
C MET A 481 -5.56 -10.71 15.45
N ALA A 482 -5.30 -11.80 16.18
CA ALA A 482 -6.31 -12.80 16.49
C ALA A 482 -7.42 -12.21 17.38
N LEU A 483 -7.03 -11.46 18.42
CA LEU A 483 -7.96 -10.77 19.30
C LEU A 483 -8.78 -9.73 18.52
N GLU A 484 -8.14 -8.91 17.70
CA GLU A 484 -8.79 -7.91 16.85
C GLU A 484 -9.81 -8.53 15.89
N ARG A 485 -9.43 -9.60 15.18
CA ARG A 485 -10.34 -10.31 14.28
C ARG A 485 -11.53 -10.87 15.03
N CYS A 486 -11.33 -11.53 16.17
CA CYS A 486 -12.43 -12.08 16.96
C CYS A 486 -13.37 -10.97 17.45
N MET A 487 -12.83 -9.86 17.95
CA MET A 487 -13.63 -8.71 18.40
C MET A 487 -14.40 -8.09 17.25
N ALA A 488 -13.77 -7.84 16.10
CA ALA A 488 -14.45 -7.33 14.92
C ALA A 488 -15.64 -8.22 14.51
N ILE A 489 -15.46 -9.55 14.51
CA ILE A 489 -16.55 -10.51 14.25
C ILE A 489 -17.66 -10.40 15.32
N GLY A 490 -17.27 -10.24 16.58
CA GLY A 490 -18.20 -10.01 17.68
C GLY A 490 -19.04 -8.76 17.50
N VAL A 491 -18.41 -7.62 17.15
CA VAL A 491 -19.10 -6.34 16.92
C VAL A 491 -20.05 -6.43 15.72
N LEU A 492 -19.61 -7.05 14.62
CA LEU A 492 -20.41 -7.22 13.40
C LEU A 492 -21.72 -7.94 13.62
N GLY A 493 -21.76 -8.92 14.52
CA GLY A 493 -22.98 -9.66 14.83
C GLY A 493 -24.07 -8.82 15.53
N ARG A 494 -23.75 -7.58 15.94
CA ARG A 494 -24.64 -6.73 16.76
C ARG A 494 -25.25 -5.56 16.01
N TYR A 495 -24.57 -4.98 15.03
CA TYR A 495 -25.00 -3.76 14.34
C TYR A 495 -25.28 -4.01 12.84
N PRO A 496 -26.54 -3.87 12.37
CA PRO A 496 -26.88 -4.06 10.96
C PRO A 496 -26.19 -3.08 10.01
N SER A 497 -25.98 -1.84 10.45
CA SER A 497 -25.25 -0.78 9.75
C SER A 497 -23.82 -1.22 9.43
N VAL A 498 -23.11 -1.72 10.45
CA VAL A 498 -21.75 -2.27 10.34
C VAL A 498 -21.73 -3.52 9.46
N GLU A 499 -22.70 -4.45 9.60
CA GLU A 499 -22.80 -5.63 8.72
C GLU A 499 -22.97 -5.22 7.25
N HIS A 500 -23.81 -4.22 6.98
CA HIS A 500 -24.03 -3.69 5.63
C HIS A 500 -22.77 -3.02 5.06
N PHE A 501 -22.10 -2.17 5.84
CA PHE A 501 -20.83 -1.56 5.45
C PHE A 501 -19.78 -2.61 5.08
N PHE A 502 -19.67 -3.68 5.88
CA PHE A 502 -18.73 -4.77 5.62
C PHE A 502 -19.10 -5.60 4.40
N HIS A 503 -20.40 -5.80 4.14
CA HIS A 503 -20.88 -6.47 2.95
C HIS A 503 -20.54 -5.66 1.70
N LEU A 504 -20.90 -4.37 1.70
CA LEU A 504 -20.54 -3.45 0.63
C LEU A 504 -19.03 -3.53 0.41
N ASN A 505 -18.21 -3.33 1.45
CA ASN A 505 -16.73 -3.34 1.43
C ASN A 505 -16.06 -4.70 1.24
N LYS A 506 -16.84 -5.75 0.94
CA LYS A 506 -16.40 -7.16 0.82
C LYS A 506 -15.48 -7.61 1.96
N MET A 507 -15.58 -6.95 3.10
CA MET A 507 -14.80 -7.26 4.30
C MET A 507 -15.27 -8.57 4.91
N CYS A 508 -16.56 -8.90 4.75
CA CYS A 508 -17.13 -10.19 5.11
C CYS A 508 -16.34 -11.37 4.51
N THR A 509 -15.94 -11.30 3.23
CA THR A 509 -15.11 -12.32 2.58
C THR A 509 -13.69 -12.33 3.15
N SER A 510 -13.08 -11.16 3.31
CA SER A 510 -11.71 -11.02 3.86
C SER A 510 -11.60 -11.54 5.29
N LEU A 511 -12.62 -11.36 6.12
CA LEU A 511 -12.67 -11.82 7.50
C LEU A 511 -13.34 -13.19 7.65
N ARG A 512 -13.80 -13.80 6.53
CA ARG A 512 -14.51 -15.08 6.46
C ARG A 512 -15.69 -15.18 7.42
N ILE A 513 -16.47 -14.12 7.48
CA ILE A 513 -17.60 -13.98 8.39
C ILE A 513 -18.85 -14.52 7.72
N LEU A 514 -19.70 -15.17 8.50
CA LEU A 514 -21.07 -15.50 8.09
C LEU A 514 -21.88 -14.21 7.96
N CYS A 515 -21.82 -13.58 6.79
CA CYS A 515 -22.62 -12.41 6.43
C CYS A 515 -23.96 -12.86 5.88
N ARG A 516 -25.06 -12.35 6.44
CA ARG A 516 -26.42 -12.71 6.04
C ARG A 516 -26.70 -12.29 4.60
N GLN A 517 -26.18 -11.14 4.19
CA GLN A 517 -26.32 -10.63 2.81
C GLN A 517 -25.58 -11.53 1.81
N CYS A 518 -24.35 -11.97 2.13
CA CYS A 518 -23.63 -12.94 1.30
C CYS A 518 -24.35 -14.29 1.22
N GLN A 519 -24.94 -14.74 2.32
CA GLN A 519 -25.65 -16.02 2.35
C GLN A 519 -26.96 -15.95 1.57
N ALA A 520 -27.71 -14.86 1.69
CA ALA A 520 -28.91 -14.60 0.89
C ALA A 520 -28.58 -14.59 -0.61
N ALA A 521 -27.50 -13.92 -1.02
CA ALA A 521 -27.06 -13.89 -2.41
C ALA A 521 -26.69 -15.28 -2.93
N LYS A 522 -25.99 -16.11 -2.12
CA LYS A 522 -25.67 -17.49 -2.48
C LYS A 522 -26.93 -18.35 -2.65
N ASN A 523 -27.86 -18.25 -1.70
CA ASN A 523 -29.11 -19.02 -1.75
C ASN A 523 -29.94 -18.63 -2.98
N ALA A 524 -30.03 -17.33 -3.30
CA ALA A 524 -30.74 -16.85 -4.49
C ALA A 524 -30.10 -17.37 -5.78
N ALA A 525 -28.77 -17.33 -5.90
CA ALA A 525 -28.05 -17.89 -7.05
C ALA A 525 -28.25 -19.41 -7.19
N GLU A 526 -28.30 -20.15 -6.08
CA GLU A 526 -28.60 -21.57 -6.07
C GLU A 526 -30.05 -21.87 -6.52
N GLU A 527 -31.03 -21.04 -6.14
CA GLU A 527 -32.42 -21.17 -6.58
C GLU A 527 -32.58 -20.88 -8.09
N GLU A 528 -31.96 -19.82 -8.61
CA GLU A 528 -31.96 -19.51 -10.05
C GLU A 528 -31.28 -20.62 -10.88
N SER A 529 -30.22 -21.23 -10.35
CA SER A 529 -29.54 -22.35 -11.02
C SER A 529 -30.41 -23.62 -11.09
N LYS A 530 -31.31 -23.82 -10.11
CA LYS A 530 -32.25 -24.94 -10.08
C LYS A 530 -33.45 -24.71 -10.99
N GLU A 531 -33.93 -23.47 -11.14
CA GLU A 531 -35.02 -23.13 -12.06
C GLU A 531 -34.57 -23.15 -13.54
N ASN A 532 -33.30 -22.85 -13.82
CA ASN A 532 -32.75 -22.89 -15.18
C ASN A 532 -32.13 -24.25 -15.56
N ALA A 533 -32.22 -25.26 -14.69
CA ALA A 533 -31.78 -26.60 -15.02
C ALA A 533 -32.68 -27.21 -16.11
N PRO A 534 -32.13 -27.73 -17.23
CA PRO A 534 -32.94 -28.39 -18.24
C PRO A 534 -33.69 -29.58 -17.61
N PRO A 535 -34.94 -29.85 -18.03
CA PRO A 535 -35.70 -30.98 -17.49
C PRO A 535 -34.88 -32.26 -17.68
N SER A 536 -34.74 -33.01 -16.59
CA SER A 536 -34.09 -34.31 -16.60
C SER A 536 -34.71 -35.15 -17.73
N PRO A 537 -33.91 -35.83 -18.57
CA PRO A 537 -34.48 -36.67 -19.61
C PRO A 537 -35.38 -37.73 -18.95
N PRO A 538 -36.55 -38.02 -19.54
CA PRO A 538 -37.50 -38.97 -18.95
C PRO A 538 -36.82 -40.33 -18.73
N ALA A 539 -37.10 -40.92 -17.57
CA ALA A 539 -36.49 -42.14 -17.03
C ALA A 539 -36.63 -43.40 -17.92
N GLU A 540 -37.30 -43.29 -19.07
CA GLU A 540 -37.54 -44.40 -20.01
C GLU A 540 -36.37 -44.65 -20.98
N ILE A 541 -35.39 -43.74 -21.09
CA ILE A 541 -34.24 -43.92 -22.01
C ILE A 541 -33.08 -44.71 -21.36
N ASN A 542 -33.00 -44.77 -20.02
CA ASN A 542 -31.91 -45.48 -19.33
C ASN A 542 -32.12 -47.01 -19.29
N ALA A 543 -33.35 -47.50 -19.47
CA ALA A 543 -33.63 -48.94 -19.43
C ALA A 543 -33.20 -49.67 -20.72
N GLU A 544 -33.13 -48.99 -21.87
CA GLU A 544 -32.68 -49.60 -23.13
C GLU A 544 -31.15 -49.58 -23.26
N ALA A 545 -30.47 -48.59 -22.68
CA ALA A 545 -29.01 -48.50 -22.71
C ALA A 545 -28.32 -49.51 -21.76
N GLU A 546 -28.90 -49.81 -20.60
CA GLU A 546 -28.37 -50.82 -19.68
C GLU A 546 -28.57 -52.26 -20.19
N ASN A 547 -29.66 -52.53 -20.92
CA ASN A 547 -29.91 -53.86 -21.49
C ASN A 547 -28.99 -54.19 -22.68
N ALA A 548 -28.60 -53.19 -23.49
CA ALA A 548 -27.68 -53.40 -24.61
C ALA A 548 -26.24 -53.68 -24.15
N ALA A 549 -25.80 -53.07 -23.04
CA ALA A 549 -24.46 -53.27 -22.49
C ALA A 549 -24.29 -54.65 -21.80
N GLU A 550 -25.37 -55.23 -21.27
CA GLU A 550 -25.33 -56.56 -20.62
C GLU A 550 -25.31 -57.73 -21.62
N GLU A 551 -25.80 -57.54 -22.84
CA GLU A 551 -25.74 -58.56 -23.91
C GLU A 551 -24.34 -58.65 -24.55
N GLU A 552 -23.66 -57.53 -24.79
CA GLU A 552 -22.29 -57.50 -25.32
C GLU A 552 -21.24 -58.08 -24.33
N ALA A 553 -21.50 -57.99 -23.02
CA ALA A 553 -20.61 -58.52 -21.99
C ALA A 553 -20.67 -60.06 -21.86
N LYS A 554 -21.74 -60.71 -22.33
CA LYS A 554 -21.89 -62.19 -22.26
C LYS A 554 -21.26 -62.92 -23.45
N GLU A 555 -21.04 -62.24 -24.57
CA GLU A 555 -20.48 -62.87 -25.79
C GLU A 555 -18.94 -62.93 -25.81
N ASN A 556 -18.25 -62.13 -24.98
CA ASN A 556 -16.79 -61.99 -25.00
C ASN A 556 -16.03 -62.67 -23.83
N ALA A 557 -16.67 -63.56 -23.08
CA ALA A 557 -16.02 -64.26 -21.97
C ALA A 557 -15.12 -65.43 -22.45
N LEU A 558 -13.82 -65.17 -22.63
CA LEU A 558 -12.78 -66.21 -22.75
C LEU A 558 -12.47 -66.87 -21.39
N PRO A 559 -12.14 -68.17 -21.35
CA PRO A 559 -12.03 -68.93 -20.12
C PRO A 559 -10.75 -68.60 -19.33
N SER A 560 -10.89 -68.59 -18.01
CA SER A 560 -9.83 -68.31 -17.03
C SER A 560 -8.70 -69.36 -17.06
N PRO A 561 -7.44 -68.96 -16.83
CA PRO A 561 -6.33 -69.89 -16.65
C PRO A 561 -6.32 -70.47 -15.22
N PRO A 562 -5.71 -71.65 -15.02
CA PRO A 562 -5.79 -72.38 -13.75
C PRO A 562 -4.82 -71.83 -12.69
N ALA A 563 -5.25 -71.99 -11.44
CA ALA A 563 -4.56 -71.56 -10.24
C ALA A 563 -3.46 -72.52 -9.79
N GLU A 564 -2.27 -71.98 -9.50
CA GLU A 564 -1.22 -72.53 -8.63
C GLU A 564 -0.31 -71.37 -8.16
N ILE A 565 0.46 -71.36 -7.09
CA ILE A 565 0.55 -72.08 -5.80
C ILE A 565 1.31 -71.12 -4.86
N THR A 566 1.07 -71.27 -3.56
CA THR A 566 1.70 -70.64 -2.39
C THR A 566 3.24 -70.54 -2.41
N GLY A 567 3.78 -69.44 -1.86
CA GLY A 567 5.18 -69.34 -1.41
C GLY A 567 5.38 -68.21 -0.39
N LYS A 568 5.65 -68.58 0.87
CA LYS A 568 6.10 -67.71 1.98
C LYS A 568 7.62 -67.53 1.91
N GLU A 569 8.12 -66.36 2.30
CA GLU A 569 9.41 -66.06 2.98
C GLU A 569 9.43 -64.52 3.19
N SER A 570 9.39 -63.91 4.39
CA SER A 570 10.37 -63.80 5.49
C SER A 570 11.80 -63.45 5.04
N THR A 571 12.25 -62.20 5.23
CA THR A 571 13.28 -61.78 6.21
C THR A 571 13.70 -60.31 6.01
N GLU A 572 13.89 -59.64 7.15
CA GLU A 572 14.81 -58.53 7.51
C GLU A 572 15.67 -57.88 6.40
N ASP A 573 15.56 -56.54 6.27
CA ASP A 573 16.55 -55.56 6.74
C ASP A 573 15.92 -54.15 6.81
#